data_AF-A0A2H5MUY7-F1
#
_entry.id   AF-A0A2H5MUY7-F1
#
_cell.length_a   1.000
_cell.length_b   1.000
_cell.length_c   1.000
_cell.angle_alpha   90.00
_cell.angle_beta   90.00
_cell.angle_gamma   90.00
#
_symmetry.space_group_name_H-M   'P 1'
#
loop_
_entity.id
_entity.type
_entity.pdbx_description
1 polymer ?
#
loop_
_entity_poly.entity_id
_entity_poly.type
_entity_poly.pdbx_seq_one_letter_code
_entity_poly.pdbx_strand_id
1 'polypeptide(L)'
;MCSEQTGPFKYENVTAVPSTMDWRKKGAVTPVKDQGQCGCCWAFSAVAAIEGINQLTTGKLASLSEQELVDCDVKGEDEGCNGGLMDNAFQFVQKNKGITTEINYPYKGVDGKCNAKEEANHAAKINGHEDVPANSETALMNAVANQPVSVAIDAGGSDFQFYSSGVFTGDCGTELDHGVTAVGYGAADDGTKYWLVKNSWGTSWGEE
;
A
#
# COMPACT_ATOMS: atom_id res chain seq x y z
N MET A 1 1.62 -15.06 -9.46
CA MET A 1 1.79 -16.41 -8.86
C MET A 1 2.00 -16.20 -7.38
N CYS A 2 1.24 -16.83 -6.48
CA CYS A 2 1.48 -16.67 -5.03
C CYS A 2 2.83 -17.31 -4.69
N SER A 3 3.75 -16.55 -4.12
CA SER A 3 5.08 -17.01 -3.70
C SER A 3 4.93 -18.09 -2.61
N GLU A 4 5.57 -19.24 -2.79
CA GLU A 4 5.66 -20.27 -1.75
C GLU A 4 6.59 -19.79 -0.63
N GLN A 5 6.03 -19.08 0.36
CA GLN A 5 6.73 -18.68 1.58
C GLN A 5 7.21 -19.92 2.35
N THR A 6 8.52 -20.12 2.44
CA THR A 6 9.15 -21.18 3.26
C THR A 6 9.37 -20.67 4.69
N GLY A 7 8.31 -20.59 5.48
CA GLY A 7 8.38 -20.22 6.91
C GLY A 7 6.99 -19.96 7.51
N PRO A 8 6.84 -20.04 8.85
CA PRO A 8 5.61 -19.63 9.52
C PRO A 8 5.39 -18.14 9.35
N PHE A 9 4.14 -17.73 9.12
CA PHE A 9 3.77 -16.33 8.96
C PHE A 9 4.14 -15.55 10.22
N LYS A 10 4.82 -14.40 10.10
CA LYS A 10 5.36 -13.63 11.23
C LYS A 10 4.31 -13.31 12.30
N TYR A 11 3.07 -13.05 11.89
CA TYR A 11 1.97 -12.73 12.81
C TYR A 11 1.01 -13.90 13.06
N GLU A 12 1.41 -15.14 12.75
CA GLU A 12 0.58 -16.35 12.95
C GLU A 12 0.18 -16.58 14.41
N ASN A 13 1.11 -16.31 15.34
CA ASN A 13 0.90 -16.52 16.77
C ASN A 13 0.38 -15.27 17.51
N VAL A 14 0.00 -14.21 16.79
CA VAL A 14 -0.64 -13.04 17.38
C VAL A 14 -2.08 -13.39 17.74
N THR A 15 -2.36 -13.53 19.03
CA THR A 15 -3.68 -13.95 19.56
C THR A 15 -4.51 -12.81 20.13
N ALA A 16 -3.89 -11.65 20.39
CA ALA A 16 -4.56 -10.48 20.94
C ALA A 16 -4.19 -9.24 20.12
N VAL A 17 -5.12 -8.81 19.27
CA VAL A 17 -5.05 -7.52 18.56
C VAL A 17 -6.13 -6.57 19.09
N PRO A 18 -5.93 -5.24 19.02
CA PRO A 18 -6.98 -4.28 19.34
C PRO A 18 -8.23 -4.53 18.51
N SER A 19 -9.42 -4.21 19.06
CA SER A 19 -10.68 -4.32 18.33
C SER A 19 -10.82 -3.27 17.21
N THR A 20 -10.06 -2.18 17.30
CA THR A 20 -9.97 -1.14 16.28
C THR A 20 -8.51 -0.73 16.08
N MET A 21 -8.14 -0.44 14.84
CA MET A 21 -6.84 0.09 14.47
C MET A 21 -7.02 1.24 13.49
N ASP A 22 -6.28 2.32 13.69
CA ASP A 22 -6.23 3.45 12.76
C ASP A 22 -4.80 4.04 12.79
N TRP A 23 -4.00 3.69 11.78
CA TRP A 23 -2.61 4.14 11.68
C TRP A 23 -2.50 5.65 11.42
N ARG A 24 -3.56 6.32 10.95
CA ARG A 24 -3.58 7.79 10.81
C ARG A 24 -3.46 8.44 12.19
N LYS A 25 -4.20 7.92 13.18
CA LYS A 25 -4.13 8.38 14.58
C LYS A 25 -2.79 8.08 15.26
N LYS A 26 -1.97 7.21 14.67
CA LYS A 26 -0.61 6.89 15.11
C LYS A 26 0.46 7.65 14.31
N GLY A 27 0.06 8.51 13.39
CA GLY A 27 0.97 9.29 12.54
C GLY A 27 1.74 8.45 11.53
N ALA A 28 1.28 7.24 11.20
CA ALA A 28 1.94 6.29 10.29
C ALA A 28 1.28 6.24 8.90
N VAL A 29 0.59 7.31 8.52
CA VAL A 29 -0.08 7.45 7.21
C VAL A 29 0.11 8.87 6.72
N THR A 30 0.72 9.04 5.54
CA THR A 30 0.83 10.34 4.86
C THR A 30 -0.52 10.77 4.26
N PRO A 31 -0.69 12.04 3.87
CA PRO A 31 -1.88 12.49 3.16
C PRO A 31 -2.22 11.63 1.93
N VAL A 32 -3.50 11.62 1.54
CA VAL A 32 -3.98 10.98 0.31
C VAL A 32 -3.32 11.65 -0.89
N LYS A 33 -2.91 10.83 -1.87
CA LYS A 33 -2.32 11.26 -3.14
C LYS A 33 -3.26 10.91 -4.30
N ASP A 34 -2.93 11.35 -5.51
CA ASP A 34 -3.70 11.10 -6.72
C ASP A 34 -2.80 10.53 -7.83
N GLN A 35 -3.05 9.29 -8.25
CA GLN A 35 -2.32 8.62 -9.32
C GLN A 35 -2.73 9.09 -10.72
N GLY A 36 -3.83 9.84 -10.84
CA GLY A 36 -4.39 10.25 -12.12
C GLY A 36 -4.69 9.06 -13.04
N GLN A 37 -4.25 9.14 -14.29
CA GLN A 37 -4.52 8.13 -15.32
C GLN A 37 -3.45 7.04 -15.43
N CYS A 38 -2.38 7.12 -14.65
CA CYS A 38 -1.31 6.12 -14.67
C CYS A 38 -1.73 4.89 -13.87
N GLY A 39 -1.64 3.69 -14.47
CA GLY A 39 -1.92 2.39 -13.83
C GLY A 39 -0.84 1.97 -12.83
N CYS A 40 -0.49 2.86 -11.91
CA CYS A 40 0.61 2.70 -10.95
C CYS A 40 0.14 2.55 -9.49
N CYS A 41 -1.10 2.12 -9.28
CA CYS A 41 -1.67 1.88 -7.94
C CYS A 41 -0.81 0.93 -7.10
N TRP A 42 -0.10 -0.02 -7.73
CA TRP A 42 0.90 -0.87 -7.12
C TRP A 42 2.00 -0.07 -6.42
N ALA A 43 2.54 0.97 -7.06
CA ALA A 43 3.57 1.83 -6.50
C ALA A 43 3.04 2.64 -5.31
N PHE A 44 1.84 3.21 -5.43
CA PHE A 44 1.19 3.94 -4.33
C PHE A 44 0.92 3.06 -3.11
N SER A 45 0.41 1.84 -3.36
CA SER A 45 0.15 0.88 -2.29
C SER A 45 1.44 0.47 -1.56
N ALA A 46 2.51 0.16 -2.31
CA ALA A 46 3.80 -0.21 -1.75
C ALA A 46 4.43 0.95 -0.98
N VAL A 47 4.43 2.15 -1.55
CA VAL A 47 4.95 3.36 -0.89
C VAL A 47 4.23 3.62 0.42
N ALA A 48 2.89 3.62 0.45
CA ALA A 48 2.14 3.88 1.68
C ALA A 48 2.44 2.84 2.79
N ALA A 49 2.68 1.57 2.43
CA ALA A 49 3.12 0.56 3.39
C ALA A 49 4.55 0.84 3.91
N ILE A 50 5.48 1.23 3.03
CA ILE A 50 6.87 1.59 3.42
C ILE A 50 6.89 2.84 4.31
N GLU A 51 6.12 3.87 3.97
CA GLU A 51 5.98 5.09 4.77
C GLU A 51 5.52 4.76 6.19
N GLY A 52 4.52 3.88 6.30
CA GLY A 52 3.99 3.41 7.57
C GLY A 52 5.04 2.68 8.42
N ILE A 53 5.68 1.65 7.88
CA ILE A 53 6.71 0.92 8.64
C ILE A 53 7.94 1.79 8.94
N ASN A 54 8.29 2.75 8.09
CA ASN A 54 9.35 3.72 8.36
C ASN A 54 9.01 4.61 9.56
N GLN A 55 7.78 5.12 9.65
CA GLN A 55 7.32 5.84 10.84
C GLN A 55 7.42 4.97 12.09
N LEU A 56 6.97 3.71 12.03
CA LEU A 56 6.94 2.82 13.20
C LEU A 56 8.33 2.45 13.70
N THR A 57 9.30 2.34 12.81
CA THR A 57 10.67 1.92 13.15
C THR A 57 11.60 3.08 13.48
N THR A 58 11.38 4.26 12.87
CA THR A 58 12.29 5.42 13.00
C THR A 58 11.66 6.60 13.74
N GLY A 59 10.34 6.61 13.90
CA GLY A 59 9.58 7.76 14.42
C GLY A 59 9.46 8.93 13.44
N LYS A 60 9.86 8.75 12.17
CA LYS A 60 9.80 9.79 11.13
C LYS A 60 8.88 9.39 9.99
N LEU A 61 7.82 10.16 9.80
CA LEU A 61 6.92 10.02 8.67
C LEU A 61 7.51 10.84 7.53
N ALA A 62 7.99 10.15 6.50
CA ALA A 62 8.49 10.76 5.29
C ALA A 62 7.54 10.40 4.16
N SER A 63 7.21 11.36 3.29
CA SER A 63 6.53 11.01 2.05
C SER A 63 7.54 10.52 1.03
N LEU A 64 7.35 9.30 0.52
CA LEU A 64 8.27 8.61 -0.38
C LEU A 64 7.78 8.70 -1.82
N SER A 65 8.68 8.43 -2.77
CA SER A 65 8.43 8.63 -4.19
C SER A 65 7.81 7.39 -4.85
N GLU A 66 6.57 7.50 -5.31
CA GLU A 66 6.00 6.50 -6.22
C GLU A 66 6.67 6.54 -7.60
N GLN A 67 7.13 7.73 -8.03
CA GLN A 67 7.76 7.90 -9.34
C GLN A 67 9.09 7.16 -9.45
N GLU A 68 9.86 7.03 -8.35
CA GLU A 68 11.05 6.19 -8.34
C GLU A 68 10.70 4.75 -8.70
N LEU A 69 9.62 4.19 -8.14
CA LEU A 69 9.17 2.84 -8.49
C LEU A 69 8.71 2.78 -9.95
N VAL A 70 7.87 3.72 -10.38
CA VAL A 70 7.36 3.78 -11.77
C VAL A 70 8.50 3.86 -12.80
N ASP A 71 9.55 4.62 -12.52
CA ASP A 71 10.65 4.85 -13.48
C ASP A 71 11.77 3.79 -13.38
N CYS A 72 12.03 3.25 -12.19
CA CYS A 72 13.23 2.44 -11.90
C CYS A 72 12.92 0.95 -11.72
N ASP A 73 11.74 0.58 -11.24
CA ASP A 73 11.33 -0.82 -11.09
C ASP A 73 10.66 -1.36 -12.36
N VAL A 74 11.36 -1.25 -13.49
CA VAL A 74 10.82 -1.66 -14.82
C VAL A 74 11.67 -2.73 -15.50
N LYS A 75 12.57 -3.36 -14.75
CA LYS A 75 13.47 -4.41 -15.25
C LYS A 75 12.97 -5.83 -14.92
N GLY A 76 11.75 -5.94 -14.40
CA GLY A 76 11.10 -7.16 -13.94
C GLY A 76 9.69 -7.31 -14.52
N GLU A 77 8.73 -7.63 -13.67
CA GLU A 77 7.31 -7.78 -14.05
C GLU A 77 6.54 -6.46 -13.98
N ASP A 78 7.05 -5.46 -13.26
CA ASP A 78 6.41 -4.15 -13.14
C ASP A 78 6.67 -3.32 -14.40
N GLU A 79 5.63 -2.66 -14.90
CA GLU A 79 5.61 -1.99 -16.21
C GLU A 79 5.18 -0.51 -16.09
N GLY A 80 5.58 0.14 -14.99
CA GLY A 80 5.31 1.56 -14.75
C GLY A 80 3.80 1.85 -14.69
N CYS A 81 3.31 2.67 -15.63
CA CYS A 81 1.89 3.00 -15.78
C CYS A 81 1.02 1.88 -16.37
N ASN A 82 1.60 0.76 -16.82
CA ASN A 82 0.84 -0.38 -17.38
C ASN A 82 0.50 -1.46 -16.34
N GLY A 83 0.87 -1.24 -15.08
CA GLY A 83 0.63 -2.18 -13.99
C GLY A 83 1.90 -2.66 -13.32
N GLY A 84 1.73 -3.42 -12.26
CA GLY A 84 2.80 -3.97 -11.44
C GLY A 84 2.25 -4.58 -10.16
N LEU A 85 3.14 -5.12 -9.32
CA LEU A 85 2.81 -5.81 -8.09
C LEU A 85 3.60 -5.23 -6.90
N MET A 86 2.95 -5.14 -5.74
CA MET A 86 3.57 -4.52 -4.56
C MET A 86 4.75 -5.32 -3.99
N ASP A 87 4.75 -6.64 -4.14
CA ASP A 87 5.85 -7.52 -3.74
C ASP A 87 7.13 -7.26 -4.55
N ASN A 88 7.00 -7.05 -5.86
CA ASN A 88 8.09 -6.62 -6.74
C ASN A 88 8.65 -5.26 -6.33
N ALA A 89 7.78 -4.27 -6.10
CA ALA A 89 8.18 -2.97 -5.56
C ALA A 89 8.96 -3.09 -4.24
N PHE A 90 8.49 -3.91 -3.30
CA PHE A 90 9.24 -4.16 -2.06
C PHE A 90 10.59 -4.82 -2.33
N GLN A 91 10.64 -5.78 -3.26
CA GLN A 91 11.88 -6.45 -3.65
C GLN A 91 12.87 -5.47 -4.28
N PHE A 92 12.40 -4.55 -5.13
CA PHE A 92 13.19 -3.48 -5.71
C PHE A 92 13.78 -2.60 -4.62
N VAL A 93 12.98 -2.07 -3.69
CA VAL A 93 13.46 -1.21 -2.59
C VAL A 93 14.50 -1.94 -1.73
N GLN A 94 14.30 -3.23 -1.44
CA GLN A 94 15.27 -4.04 -0.69
C GLN A 94 16.60 -4.22 -1.45
N LYS A 95 16.54 -4.46 -2.77
CA LYS A 95 17.73 -4.60 -3.64
C LYS A 95 18.45 -3.28 -3.84
N ASN A 96 17.69 -2.20 -4.08
CA ASN A 96 18.15 -0.83 -4.24
C ASN A 96 18.70 -0.23 -2.93
N LYS A 97 18.49 -0.89 -1.78
CA LYS A 97 18.92 -0.44 -0.45
C LYS A 97 18.18 0.81 0.05
N GLY A 98 17.04 1.10 -0.55
CA GLY A 98 16.10 2.10 -0.08
C GLY A 98 15.29 2.71 -1.21
N ILE A 99 14.55 3.74 -0.83
CA ILE A 99 13.69 4.56 -1.70
C ILE A 99 13.80 6.01 -1.26
N THR A 100 13.75 6.94 -2.20
CA THR A 100 13.86 8.38 -1.97
C THR A 100 12.53 9.03 -1.55
N THR A 101 12.60 10.31 -1.18
CA THR A 101 11.42 11.11 -0.86
C THR A 101 10.69 11.61 -2.10
N GLU A 102 9.38 11.83 -1.97
CA GLU A 102 8.56 12.52 -2.98
C GLU A 102 9.16 13.87 -3.42
N ILE A 103 9.73 14.64 -2.49
CA ILE A 103 10.34 15.95 -2.81
C ILE A 103 11.57 15.81 -3.72
N ASN A 104 12.34 14.73 -3.57
CA ASN A 104 13.57 14.50 -4.32
C ASN A 104 13.30 13.87 -5.69
N TYR A 105 12.24 13.06 -5.80
CA TYR A 105 11.80 12.44 -7.05
C TYR A 105 10.28 12.60 -7.19
N PRO A 106 9.78 13.76 -7.62
CA PRO A 106 8.35 14.06 -7.62
C PRO A 106 7.52 13.24 -8.60
N TYR A 107 6.28 12.96 -8.22
CA TYR A 107 5.30 12.28 -9.05
C TYR A 107 4.91 13.08 -10.30
N LYS A 108 4.85 12.38 -11.43
CA LYS A 108 4.55 12.95 -12.76
C LYS A 108 3.36 12.26 -13.43
N GLY A 109 2.91 11.11 -12.94
CA GLY A 109 1.77 10.37 -13.49
C GLY A 109 1.99 9.86 -14.92
N VAL A 110 3.25 9.63 -15.30
CA VAL A 110 3.64 9.08 -16.61
C VAL A 110 4.93 8.28 -16.46
N ASP A 111 5.19 7.37 -17.40
CA ASP A 111 6.45 6.65 -17.47
C ASP A 111 7.61 7.59 -17.82
N GLY A 112 8.64 7.57 -16.99
CA GLY A 112 9.88 8.30 -17.18
C GLY A 112 11.07 7.38 -17.43
N LYS A 113 12.27 7.96 -17.34
CA LYS A 113 13.52 7.19 -17.27
C LYS A 113 14.03 7.27 -15.85
N CYS A 114 14.44 6.13 -15.29
CA CYS A 114 15.06 6.08 -13.98
C CYS A 114 16.20 7.10 -13.84
N ASN A 115 16.03 8.06 -12.94
CA ASN A 115 17.04 9.04 -12.60
C ASN A 115 17.93 8.51 -11.47
N ALA A 116 19.04 7.87 -11.86
CA ALA A 116 20.00 7.27 -10.93
C ALA A 116 20.56 8.24 -9.88
N LYS A 117 20.57 9.56 -10.15
CA LYS A 117 21.02 10.55 -9.17
C LYS A 117 20.01 10.76 -8.05
N GLU A 118 18.73 10.81 -8.40
CA GLU A 118 17.64 10.98 -7.43
C GLU A 118 17.40 9.68 -6.66
N GLU A 119 17.37 8.55 -7.36
CA GLU A 119 17.26 7.18 -6.81
C GLU A 119 18.32 6.90 -5.72
N ALA A 120 19.57 7.34 -5.93
CA ALA A 120 20.66 7.08 -4.98
C ALA A 120 20.51 7.81 -3.62
N ASN A 121 19.52 8.68 -3.45
CA ASN A 121 19.27 9.43 -2.22
C ASN A 121 18.16 8.77 -1.37
N HIS A 122 18.49 7.67 -0.69
CA HIS A 122 17.50 6.91 0.06
C HIS A 122 17.06 7.59 1.37
N ALA A 123 15.75 7.71 1.54
CA ALA A 123 15.10 8.27 2.72
C ALA A 123 14.51 7.19 3.66
N ALA A 124 14.07 6.06 3.09
CA ALA A 124 13.56 4.91 3.83
C ALA A 124 14.17 3.60 3.29
N LYS A 125 14.18 2.57 4.13
CA LYS A 125 14.72 1.24 3.80
C LYS A 125 13.84 0.15 4.39
N ILE A 126 13.72 -0.96 3.68
CA ILE A 126 13.10 -2.18 4.19
C ILE A 126 14.08 -3.35 4.08
N ASN A 127 13.97 -4.29 5.01
CA ASN A 127 14.84 -5.46 5.07
C ASN A 127 14.25 -6.67 4.31
N GLY A 128 13.01 -6.58 3.85
CA GLY A 128 12.28 -7.62 3.13
C GLY A 128 10.78 -7.36 3.14
N HIS A 129 10.02 -8.28 2.56
CA HIS A 129 8.57 -8.34 2.59
C HIS A 129 8.13 -9.78 2.86
N GLU A 130 6.85 -9.93 3.19
CA GLU A 130 6.24 -11.22 3.50
C GLU A 130 4.78 -11.18 3.06
N ASP A 131 4.33 -12.25 2.41
CA ASP A 131 2.93 -12.36 1.99
C ASP A 131 2.05 -12.76 3.17
N VAL A 132 0.94 -12.04 3.34
CA VAL A 132 -0.12 -12.47 4.24
C VAL A 132 -0.74 -13.76 3.67
N PRO A 133 -1.02 -14.79 4.50
CA PRO A 133 -1.72 -15.99 4.07
C PRO A 133 -2.96 -15.68 3.23
N ALA A 134 -2.99 -16.21 2.01
CA ALA A 134 -4.03 -15.92 1.04
C ALA A 134 -5.43 -16.17 1.60
N ASN A 135 -6.36 -15.24 1.34
CA ASN A 135 -7.77 -15.33 1.71
C ASN A 135 -8.04 -15.48 3.21
N SER A 136 -7.12 -15.01 4.07
CA SER A 136 -7.28 -15.02 5.53
C SER A 136 -7.39 -13.61 6.09
N GLU A 137 -8.62 -13.11 6.23
CA GLU A 137 -8.88 -11.81 6.88
C GLU A 137 -8.36 -11.76 8.32
N THR A 138 -8.33 -12.90 9.02
CA THR A 138 -7.72 -13.00 10.35
C THR A 138 -6.22 -12.74 10.31
N ALA A 139 -5.51 -13.34 9.33
CA ALA A 139 -4.07 -13.11 9.17
C ALA A 139 -3.78 -11.68 8.73
N LEU A 140 -4.62 -11.12 7.85
CA LEU A 140 -4.56 -9.71 7.46
C LEU A 140 -4.78 -8.80 8.67
N MET A 141 -5.76 -9.09 9.53
CA MET A 141 -6.04 -8.28 10.73
C MET A 141 -4.85 -8.32 11.68
N ASN A 142 -4.23 -9.48 11.85
CA ASN A 142 -3.01 -9.62 12.63
C ASN A 142 -1.84 -8.80 12.06
N ALA A 143 -1.68 -8.75 10.74
CA ALA A 143 -0.68 -7.89 10.10
C ALA A 143 -1.00 -6.40 10.25
N VAL A 144 -2.23 -6.00 9.95
CA VAL A 144 -2.70 -4.60 10.03
C VAL A 144 -2.64 -4.06 11.46
N ALA A 145 -2.81 -4.91 12.47
CA ALA A 145 -2.62 -4.53 13.87
C ALA A 145 -1.17 -4.13 14.21
N ASN A 146 -0.19 -4.49 13.38
CA ASN A 146 1.23 -4.24 13.61
C ASN A 146 1.85 -3.24 12.62
N GLN A 147 1.30 -3.06 11.43
CA GLN A 147 1.76 -2.10 10.41
C GLN A 147 0.71 -1.93 9.30
N PRO A 148 0.73 -0.84 8.51
CA PRO A 148 -0.02 -0.78 7.25
C PRO A 148 0.38 -1.91 6.28
N VAL A 149 -0.58 -2.42 5.52
CA VAL A 149 -0.40 -3.58 4.63
C VAL A 149 -0.92 -3.26 3.23
N SER A 150 -0.10 -3.48 2.21
CA SER A 150 -0.53 -3.43 0.82
C SER A 150 -1.47 -4.59 0.50
N VAL A 151 -2.60 -4.30 -0.14
CA VAL A 151 -3.60 -5.28 -0.57
C VAL A 151 -4.07 -4.95 -1.98
N ALA A 152 -4.57 -5.94 -2.70
CA ALA A 152 -5.24 -5.75 -3.99
C ALA A 152 -6.74 -5.98 -3.82
N ILE A 153 -7.54 -5.18 -4.53
CA ILE A 153 -9.00 -5.23 -4.55
C ILE A 153 -9.51 -5.24 -5.99
N ASP A 154 -10.77 -5.64 -6.16
CA ASP A 154 -11.54 -5.38 -7.38
C ASP A 154 -12.23 -4.02 -7.22
N ALA A 155 -11.78 -3.03 -7.99
CA ALA A 155 -12.27 -1.66 -8.00
C ALA A 155 -12.99 -1.28 -9.30
N GLY A 156 -13.21 -2.25 -10.21
CA GLY A 156 -13.81 -2.02 -11.52
C GLY A 156 -15.32 -1.75 -11.49
N GLY A 157 -16.00 -2.16 -10.42
CA GLY A 157 -17.45 -1.98 -10.23
C GLY A 157 -17.90 -0.52 -10.05
N SER A 158 -19.06 -0.17 -10.60
CA SER A 158 -19.62 1.19 -10.50
C SER A 158 -19.86 1.64 -9.07
N ASP A 159 -20.30 0.71 -8.22
CA ASP A 159 -20.59 1.00 -6.82
C ASP A 159 -19.35 1.47 -6.07
N PHE A 160 -18.18 0.88 -6.38
CA PHE A 160 -16.90 1.30 -5.81
C PHE A 160 -16.44 2.64 -6.40
N GLN A 161 -16.54 2.81 -7.72
CA GLN A 161 -16.13 4.06 -8.38
C GLN A 161 -16.87 5.29 -7.82
N PHE A 162 -18.16 5.15 -7.48
CA PHE A 162 -18.99 6.22 -6.92
C PHE A 162 -19.15 6.17 -5.39
N TYR A 163 -18.36 5.34 -4.71
CA TYR A 163 -18.31 5.35 -3.26
C TYR A 163 -18.00 6.76 -2.72
N SER A 164 -18.72 7.16 -1.68
CA SER A 164 -18.59 8.50 -1.08
C SER A 164 -18.48 8.46 0.44
N SER A 165 -19.21 7.60 1.13
CA SER A 165 -19.16 7.50 2.59
C SER A 165 -19.77 6.22 3.15
N GLY A 166 -19.43 5.91 4.40
CA GLY A 166 -19.94 4.76 5.14
C GLY A 166 -19.16 3.46 4.89
N VAL A 167 -19.65 2.34 5.42
CA VAL A 167 -19.03 1.04 5.13
C VAL A 167 -19.49 0.59 3.75
N PHE A 168 -18.55 0.45 2.82
CA PHE A 168 -18.84 -0.10 1.50
C PHE A 168 -19.26 -1.57 1.61
N THR A 169 -20.51 -1.87 1.23
CA THR A 169 -21.07 -3.22 1.14
C THR A 169 -21.71 -3.49 -0.23
N GLY A 170 -21.29 -2.74 -1.25
CA GLY A 170 -21.76 -2.91 -2.62
C GLY A 170 -21.25 -4.21 -3.25
N ASP A 171 -21.76 -4.55 -4.42
CA ASP A 171 -21.30 -5.73 -5.13
C ASP A 171 -19.85 -5.53 -5.61
N CYS A 172 -19.02 -6.55 -5.40
CA CYS A 172 -17.64 -6.60 -5.88
C CYS A 172 -17.29 -8.01 -6.34
N GLY A 173 -16.40 -8.13 -7.33
CA GLY A 173 -15.86 -9.41 -7.76
C GLY A 173 -14.58 -9.77 -7.01
N THR A 174 -13.82 -10.70 -7.60
CA THR A 174 -12.49 -11.11 -7.13
C THR A 174 -11.45 -10.98 -8.24
N GLU A 175 -11.76 -10.23 -9.30
CA GLU A 175 -10.83 -9.89 -10.39
C GLU A 175 -10.03 -8.68 -9.95
N LEU A 176 -8.94 -8.94 -9.23
CA LEU A 176 -8.13 -7.88 -8.61
C LEU A 176 -7.46 -7.01 -9.67
N ASP A 177 -7.76 -5.71 -9.66
CA ASP A 177 -7.30 -4.75 -10.66
C ASP A 177 -6.67 -3.48 -10.05
N HIS A 178 -6.75 -3.32 -8.71
CA HIS A 178 -6.32 -2.10 -8.06
C HIS A 178 -5.58 -2.34 -6.73
N GLY A 179 -4.40 -1.73 -6.59
CA GLY A 179 -3.58 -1.78 -5.39
C GLY A 179 -3.92 -0.65 -4.41
N VAL A 180 -4.17 -0.99 -3.16
CA VAL A 180 -4.49 -0.06 -2.07
C VAL A 180 -3.78 -0.47 -0.78
N THR A 181 -3.87 0.33 0.29
CA THR A 181 -3.22 0.00 1.57
C THR A 181 -4.24 -0.07 2.69
N ALA A 182 -4.33 -1.23 3.36
CA ALA A 182 -5.05 -1.36 4.61
C ALA A 182 -4.28 -0.64 5.73
N VAL A 183 -4.84 0.47 6.21
CA VAL A 183 -4.27 1.33 7.27
C VAL A 183 -5.03 1.23 8.60
N GLY A 184 -5.98 0.31 8.69
CA GLY A 184 -6.75 0.08 9.90
C GLY A 184 -7.94 -0.83 9.69
N TYR A 185 -8.72 -1.01 10.75
CA TYR A 185 -9.97 -1.76 10.76
C TYR A 185 -10.81 -1.35 11.97
N GLY A 186 -12.10 -1.65 11.93
CA GLY A 186 -12.99 -1.40 13.06
C GLY A 186 -14.38 -1.98 12.86
N ALA A 187 -15.32 -1.47 13.65
CA ALA A 187 -16.74 -1.75 13.50
C ALA A 187 -17.53 -0.43 13.60
N ALA A 188 -18.54 -0.28 12.75
CA ALA A 188 -19.50 0.81 12.80
C ALA A 188 -20.44 0.66 14.00
N ASP A 189 -21.23 1.70 14.29
CA ASP A 189 -22.15 1.71 15.44
C ASP A 189 -23.21 0.60 15.38
N ASP A 190 -23.56 0.13 14.18
CA ASP A 190 -24.48 -0.98 13.94
C ASP A 190 -23.82 -2.37 14.04
N GLY A 191 -22.51 -2.41 14.32
CA GLY A 191 -21.71 -3.63 14.43
C GLY A 191 -21.09 -4.11 13.11
N THR A 192 -21.34 -3.43 11.98
CA THR A 192 -20.74 -3.78 10.69
C THR A 192 -19.23 -3.57 10.73
N LYS A 193 -18.47 -4.65 10.50
CA LYS A 193 -17.00 -4.60 10.48
C LYS A 193 -16.51 -3.99 9.17
N TYR A 194 -15.41 -3.24 9.23
CA TYR A 194 -14.82 -2.62 8.06
C TYR A 194 -13.29 -2.63 8.09
N TRP A 195 -12.71 -2.57 6.90
CA TRP A 195 -11.32 -2.21 6.69
C TRP A 195 -11.21 -0.71 6.44
N LEU A 196 -10.20 -0.07 7.02
CA LEU A 196 -9.84 1.30 6.67
C LEU A 196 -8.75 1.23 5.60
N VAL A 197 -9.09 1.67 4.39
CA VAL A 197 -8.25 1.52 3.21
C VAL A 197 -7.85 2.90 2.69
N LYS A 198 -6.55 3.13 2.52
CA LYS A 198 -6.01 4.31 1.84
C LYS A 198 -6.00 4.04 0.34
N ASN A 199 -6.75 4.85 -0.41
CA ASN A 199 -6.77 4.85 -1.88
C ASN A 199 -5.85 5.96 -2.44
N SER A 200 -5.66 5.97 -3.75
CA SER A 200 -4.79 6.87 -4.52
C SER A 200 -5.54 7.65 -5.61
N TRP A 201 -6.83 7.96 -5.39
CA TRP A 201 -7.69 8.70 -6.33
C TRP A 201 -7.99 10.14 -5.87
N GLY A 202 -7.08 10.72 -5.09
CA GLY A 202 -7.25 12.07 -4.55
C GLY A 202 -8.26 12.16 -3.41
N THR A 203 -8.27 13.31 -2.74
CA THR A 203 -9.10 13.54 -1.55
C THR A 203 -10.58 13.77 -1.84
N SER A 204 -10.95 13.98 -3.10
CA SER A 204 -12.35 14.17 -3.51
C SER A 204 -13.13 12.86 -3.65
N TRP A 205 -12.47 11.71 -3.57
CA TRP A 205 -13.10 10.39 -3.67
C TRP A 205 -13.25 9.77 -2.28
N GLY A 206 -14.43 9.21 -1.98
CA GLY A 206 -14.69 8.53 -0.71
C GLY A 206 -14.55 9.44 0.52
N GLU A 207 -13.96 8.89 1.59
CA GLU A 207 -13.77 9.54 2.89
C GLU A 207 -12.28 9.75 3.19
N GLU A 208 -11.92 10.94 3.72
CA GLU A 208 -10.56 11.30 4.15
C GLU A 208 -10.13 10.71 5.52
#